data_AF-A0A9R1DXK9-F1
#
_entry.id   AF-A0A9R1DXK9-F1
#
_cell.length_a   1.000
_cell.length_b   1.000
_cell.length_c   1.000
_cell.angle_alpha   90.00
_cell.angle_beta   90.00
_cell.angle_gamma   90.00
#
_symmetry.space_group_name_H-M   'P 1'
#
loop_
_entity.id
_entity.type
_entity.pdbx_description
1 polymer ?
#
loop_
_entity_poly.entity_id
_entity_poly.type
_entity_poly.pdbx_seq_one_letter_code
_entity_poly.pdbx_strand_id
1 'polypeptide(L)'
;MMAPNRWDPASRALLRPLRLASDRSRSLLARVSRHPARPSRSLLVSLFGADALSPLDQDCILEQVRRMLRLSEEDGRVVAEFQAMHAAAREAGFGRIFRSPTLFEDMVKCILLCNCQWTRTLAMATALCELQLELRHSSGTEVLELRTPPIRELKRKRGKNRNVRVKLETKFTELECLEDPRVETAEDARVATGTSDVITHLETDEKSASLPQVAPETGSACQSFDSSELSLEGCIGDFPTPEELAYLDEDFLAKCCNLGYRAERIVLLARSIVEGKVCLQNLEEMQKMSLPATEELSTIPSTYERLNNELTTISGFGPFTRANVLMCMGFFHMIPADTETIRHLKQCHKIASTIKSVHMELDKIYGEYAPFQFLAYWFELWGFYDKQFGKIAEMDPSTYRLFTASALKKQHRCR
;
A
#
# COMPACT_ATOMS: atom_id res chain seq x y z
N MET A 1 0.61 7.43 -0.46
CA MET A 1 1.57 6.36 -0.06
C MET A 1 2.97 6.71 -0.57
N MET A 2 4.02 6.10 -0.02
CA MET A 2 5.38 6.18 -0.59
C MET A 2 5.58 5.13 -1.69
N ALA A 3 6.46 5.44 -2.65
CA ALA A 3 6.89 4.51 -3.70
C ALA A 3 7.39 3.15 -3.14
N PRO A 4 7.31 2.06 -3.92
CA PRO A 4 6.74 1.97 -5.28
C PRO A 4 5.21 1.75 -5.28
N ASN A 5 4.52 1.91 -4.14
CA ASN A 5 3.07 1.69 -4.02
C ASN A 5 2.25 2.76 -4.76
N ARG A 6 1.41 2.37 -5.71
CA ARG A 6 0.42 3.23 -6.38
C ARG A 6 -0.99 2.69 -6.11
N TRP A 7 -1.84 3.48 -5.46
CA TRP A 7 -3.27 3.19 -5.39
C TRP A 7 -3.96 3.87 -6.56
N ASP A 8 -4.73 3.10 -7.33
CA ASP A 8 -5.63 3.61 -8.35
C ASP A 8 -7.05 3.71 -7.77
N PRO A 9 -7.59 4.92 -7.56
CA PRO A 9 -8.94 5.10 -7.03
C PRO A 9 -10.03 4.68 -8.02
N ALA A 10 -9.78 4.73 -9.34
CA ALA A 10 -10.78 4.42 -10.35
C ALA A 10 -11.12 2.92 -10.38
N SER A 11 -10.10 2.05 -10.43
CA SER A 11 -10.31 0.60 -10.34
C SER A 11 -10.21 0.02 -8.92
N ARG A 12 -10.00 0.87 -7.90
CA ARG A 12 -9.86 0.49 -6.48
C ARG A 12 -8.81 -0.62 -6.28
N ALA A 13 -7.65 -0.44 -6.92
CA ALA A 13 -6.58 -1.43 -6.95
C ALA A 13 -5.26 -0.84 -6.45
N LEU A 14 -4.50 -1.64 -5.71
CA LEU A 14 -3.10 -1.37 -5.40
C LEU A 14 -2.23 -1.94 -6.53
N LEU A 15 -1.49 -1.09 -7.22
CA LEU A 15 -0.44 -1.47 -8.17
C LEU A 15 0.93 -1.31 -7.52
N ARG A 16 1.78 -2.32 -7.67
CA ARG A 16 3.14 -2.34 -7.13
C ARG A 16 3.99 -3.45 -7.77
N PRO A 17 5.28 -3.23 -8.11
CA PRO A 17 6.23 -4.33 -8.33
C PRO A 17 6.41 -5.20 -7.08
N LEU A 18 6.32 -6.52 -7.23
CA LEU A 18 6.61 -7.52 -6.20
C LEU A 18 7.69 -8.48 -6.68
N ARG A 19 8.61 -8.83 -5.78
CA ARG A 19 9.83 -9.57 -6.06
C ARG A 19 9.56 -11.08 -6.16
N LEU A 20 10.24 -11.75 -7.09
CA LEU A 20 10.18 -13.20 -7.26
C LEU A 20 11.09 -13.92 -6.25
N ALA A 21 10.74 -15.16 -5.91
CA ALA A 21 11.57 -16.02 -5.08
C ALA A 21 12.64 -16.73 -5.91
N SER A 22 12.31 -17.12 -7.14
CA SER A 22 13.22 -17.77 -8.08
C SER A 22 14.38 -16.87 -8.52
N ASP A 23 14.15 -15.55 -8.58
CA ASP A 23 15.13 -14.53 -8.93
C ASP A 23 14.84 -13.23 -8.17
N ARG A 24 15.63 -12.98 -7.11
CA ARG A 24 15.49 -11.80 -6.25
C ARG A 24 15.85 -10.47 -6.94
N SER A 25 16.52 -10.52 -8.10
CA SER A 25 16.73 -9.31 -8.92
C SER A 25 15.47 -8.93 -9.70
N ARG A 26 14.54 -9.87 -9.91
CA ARG A 26 13.32 -9.67 -10.71
C ARG A 26 12.12 -9.39 -9.82
N SER A 27 11.42 -8.30 -10.16
CA SER A 27 10.06 -8.03 -9.70
C SER A 27 9.11 -7.91 -10.89
N LEU A 28 7.88 -8.38 -10.74
CA LEU A 28 6.76 -8.24 -11.68
C LEU A 28 5.75 -7.22 -11.14
N LEU A 29 5.09 -6.47 -12.02
CA LEU A 29 4.03 -5.55 -11.61
C LEU A 29 2.80 -6.36 -11.17
N ALA A 30 2.46 -6.26 -9.88
CA ALA A 30 1.26 -6.82 -9.30
C ALA A 30 0.15 -5.77 -9.20
N ARG A 31 -1.09 -6.21 -9.45
CA ARG A 31 -2.33 -5.49 -9.20
C ARG A 31 -3.16 -6.28 -8.19
N VAL A 32 -3.35 -5.72 -7.00
CA VAL A 32 -4.19 -6.29 -5.94
C VAL A 32 -5.52 -5.54 -5.91
N SER A 33 -6.62 -6.27 -6.08
CA SER A 33 -7.97 -5.72 -6.14
C SER A 33 -8.96 -6.64 -5.40
N ARG A 34 -10.22 -6.22 -5.25
CA ARG A 34 -11.28 -7.12 -4.74
C ARG A 34 -11.62 -8.17 -5.80
N HIS A 35 -11.79 -9.43 -5.38
CA HIS A 35 -12.13 -10.52 -6.31
C HIS A 35 -13.50 -10.28 -6.94
N PRO A 36 -13.66 -10.30 -8.29
CA PRO A 36 -14.89 -9.89 -8.96
C PRO A 36 -16.12 -10.69 -8.50
N ALA A 37 -16.01 -12.03 -8.44
CA ALA A 37 -17.10 -12.88 -7.95
C ALA A 37 -17.24 -12.96 -6.41
N ARG A 38 -16.27 -12.48 -5.61
CA ARG A 38 -16.23 -12.64 -4.14
C ARG A 38 -15.68 -11.37 -3.44
N PRO A 39 -16.19 -10.17 -3.73
CA PRO A 39 -15.50 -8.91 -3.42
C PRO A 39 -15.38 -8.60 -1.93
N SER A 40 -16.22 -9.20 -1.08
CA SER A 40 -16.22 -9.02 0.38
C SER A 40 -15.40 -10.07 1.14
N ARG A 41 -14.90 -11.12 0.48
CA ARG A 41 -14.23 -12.27 1.12
C ARG A 41 -12.87 -12.63 0.52
N SER A 42 -12.53 -12.11 -0.66
CA SER A 42 -11.31 -12.47 -1.37
C SER A 42 -10.73 -11.29 -2.13
N LEU A 43 -9.41 -11.26 -2.21
CA LEU A 43 -8.67 -10.38 -3.12
C LEU A 43 -8.26 -11.17 -4.37
N LEU A 44 -8.13 -10.47 -5.48
CA LEU A 44 -7.50 -10.96 -6.70
C LEU A 44 -6.14 -10.29 -6.82
N VAL A 45 -5.09 -11.10 -6.94
CA VAL A 45 -3.73 -10.67 -7.28
C VAL A 45 -3.47 -11.05 -8.73
N SER A 46 -3.36 -10.07 -9.61
CA SER A 46 -3.00 -10.25 -11.02
C SER A 46 -1.58 -9.74 -11.24
N LEU A 47 -0.80 -10.42 -12.06
CA LEU A 47 0.54 -9.97 -12.44
C LEU A 47 0.60 -9.64 -13.94
N PHE A 48 1.47 -8.70 -14.29
CA PHE A 48 1.77 -8.36 -15.68
C PHE A 48 3.19 -8.82 -16.06
N GLY A 49 3.37 -9.27 -17.30
CA GLY A 49 4.67 -9.63 -17.85
C GLY A 49 5.16 -11.05 -17.53
N ALA A 50 4.26 -11.98 -17.16
CA ALA A 50 4.57 -13.40 -17.05
C ALA A 50 3.33 -14.24 -17.43
N ASP A 51 3.52 -15.22 -18.32
CA ASP A 51 2.45 -16.12 -18.77
C ASP A 51 2.15 -17.23 -17.75
N ALA A 52 3.16 -17.60 -16.94
CA ALA A 52 3.06 -18.56 -15.85
C ALA A 52 4.03 -18.20 -14.72
N LEU A 53 3.73 -18.66 -13.51
CA LEU A 53 4.61 -18.57 -12.33
C LEU A 53 5.00 -19.96 -11.86
N SER A 54 6.15 -20.06 -11.19
CA SER A 54 6.41 -21.23 -10.34
C SER A 54 5.51 -21.19 -9.09
N PRO A 55 5.16 -22.34 -8.48
CA PRO A 55 4.43 -22.35 -7.21
C PRO A 55 5.16 -21.56 -6.11
N LEU A 56 6.50 -21.62 -6.09
CA LEU A 56 7.34 -20.88 -5.15
C LEU A 56 7.20 -19.36 -5.30
N ASP A 57 7.13 -18.85 -6.53
CA ASP A 57 6.91 -17.42 -6.80
C ASP A 57 5.49 -16.99 -6.47
N GLN A 58 4.50 -17.84 -6.76
CA GLN A 58 3.11 -17.60 -6.38
C GLN A 58 2.97 -17.46 -4.86
N ASP A 59 3.52 -18.40 -4.09
CA ASP A 59 3.48 -18.35 -2.62
C ASP A 59 4.25 -17.13 -2.08
N CYS A 60 5.42 -16.82 -2.63
CA CYS A 60 6.21 -15.65 -2.22
C CYS A 60 5.47 -14.31 -2.47
N ILE A 61 4.77 -14.19 -3.60
CA ILE A 61 3.96 -13.01 -3.92
C ILE A 61 2.73 -12.93 -2.99
N LEU A 62 2.08 -14.06 -2.70
CA LEU A 62 0.96 -14.10 -1.77
C LEU A 62 1.39 -13.75 -0.34
N GLU A 63 2.57 -14.18 0.13
CA GLU A 63 3.12 -13.76 1.42
C GLU A 63 3.42 -12.26 1.46
N GLN A 64 4.02 -11.69 0.41
CA GLN A 64 4.24 -10.24 0.32
C GLN A 64 2.93 -9.46 0.39
N VAL A 65 1.88 -9.90 -0.31
CA VAL A 65 0.54 -9.28 -0.25
C VAL A 65 -0.12 -9.46 1.13
N ARG A 66 -0.05 -10.66 1.71
CA ARG A 66 -0.57 -10.95 3.06
C ARG A 66 0.11 -10.08 4.11
N ARG A 67 1.43 -9.90 4.02
CA ARG A 67 2.20 -8.99 4.88
C ARG A 67 1.74 -7.54 4.70
N MET A 68 1.73 -7.01 3.48
CA MET A 68 1.40 -5.60 3.20
C MET A 68 0.01 -5.21 3.72
N LEU A 69 -0.97 -6.10 3.51
CA LEU A 69 -2.39 -5.85 3.77
C LEU A 69 -2.88 -6.37 5.13
N ARG A 70 -2.02 -6.98 5.94
CA ARG A 70 -2.35 -7.51 7.28
C ARG A 70 -3.51 -8.50 7.26
N LEU A 71 -3.31 -9.58 6.49
CA LEU A 71 -4.32 -10.61 6.22
C LEU A 71 -4.02 -11.94 6.94
N SER A 72 -3.24 -11.92 8.03
CA SER A 72 -3.12 -13.07 8.92
C SER A 72 -4.30 -13.16 9.90
N GLU A 73 -4.51 -14.33 10.50
CA GLU A 73 -5.52 -14.48 11.57
C GLU A 73 -5.21 -13.62 12.79
N GLU A 74 -3.92 -13.46 13.11
CA GLU A 74 -3.43 -12.61 14.21
C GLU A 74 -3.72 -11.13 13.94
N ASP A 75 -3.44 -10.63 12.74
CA ASP A 75 -3.87 -9.27 12.33
C ASP A 75 -5.40 -9.11 12.43
N GLY A 76 -6.16 -10.20 12.24
CA GLY A 76 -7.62 -10.24 12.45
C GLY A 76 -8.03 -10.09 13.91
N ARG A 77 -7.37 -10.82 14.83
CA ARG A 77 -7.59 -10.71 16.29
C ARG A 77 -7.30 -9.30 16.80
N VAL A 78 -6.11 -8.78 16.47
CA VAL A 78 -5.67 -7.42 16.84
C VAL A 78 -6.66 -6.34 16.40
N VAL A 79 -7.24 -6.46 15.19
CA VAL A 79 -8.28 -5.53 14.72
C VAL A 79 -9.58 -5.67 15.50
N ALA A 80 -10.01 -6.90 15.82
CA ALA A 80 -11.23 -7.14 16.57
C ALA A 80 -11.13 -6.61 18.02
N GLU A 81 -9.99 -6.80 18.68
CA GLU A 81 -9.71 -6.27 20.03
C GLU A 81 -9.74 -4.73 20.04
N PHE A 82 -9.07 -4.08 19.09
CA PHE A 82 -9.14 -2.62 18.96
C PHE A 82 -10.57 -2.13 18.71
N GLN A 83 -11.31 -2.78 17.83
CA GLN A 83 -12.71 -2.44 17.53
C GLN A 83 -13.68 -2.73 18.68
N ALA A 84 -13.34 -3.62 19.61
CA ALA A 84 -14.10 -3.82 20.83
C ALA A 84 -13.98 -2.60 21.76
N MET A 85 -12.80 -1.97 21.84
CA MET A 85 -12.55 -0.78 22.64
C MET A 85 -12.95 0.54 21.96
N HIS A 86 -12.89 0.63 20.62
CA HIS A 86 -13.11 1.87 19.88
C HIS A 86 -14.33 1.80 18.93
N ALA A 87 -15.53 2.02 19.46
CA ALA A 87 -16.81 1.84 18.74
C ALA A 87 -16.88 2.56 17.37
N ALA A 88 -16.46 3.82 17.26
CA ALA A 88 -16.49 4.56 15.99
C ALA A 88 -15.54 3.98 14.92
N ALA A 89 -14.46 3.29 15.34
CA ALA A 89 -13.54 2.62 14.42
C ALA A 89 -14.12 1.28 13.94
N ARG A 90 -14.87 0.58 14.81
CA ARG A 90 -15.66 -0.61 14.45
C ARG A 90 -16.72 -0.29 13.40
N GLU A 91 -17.49 0.78 13.62
CA GLU A 91 -18.52 1.26 12.67
C GLU A 91 -17.91 1.65 11.31
N ALA A 92 -16.72 2.26 11.32
CA ALA A 92 -15.97 2.59 10.10
C ALA A 92 -15.24 1.40 9.46
N GLY A 93 -15.18 0.23 10.10
CA GLY A 93 -14.38 -0.92 9.66
C GLY A 93 -12.85 -0.69 9.69
N PHE A 94 -12.38 0.26 10.49
CA PHE A 94 -10.98 0.67 10.58
C PHE A 94 -10.16 -0.22 11.52
N GLY A 95 -8.86 -0.40 11.23
CA GLY A 95 -7.91 -1.06 12.15
C GLY A 95 -6.68 -1.67 11.46
N ARG A 96 -6.76 -2.02 10.16
CA ARG A 96 -5.60 -2.53 9.41
C ARG A 96 -4.74 -1.38 8.90
N ILE A 97 -3.49 -1.31 9.36
CA ILE A 97 -2.49 -0.35 8.86
C ILE A 97 -1.63 -0.98 7.78
N PHE A 98 -1.58 -0.34 6.60
CA PHE A 98 -0.76 -0.76 5.47
C PHE A 98 0.73 -0.71 5.80
N ARG A 99 1.48 -1.74 5.38
CA ARG A 99 2.95 -1.83 5.54
C ARG A 99 3.62 -2.32 4.26
N SER A 100 4.95 -2.33 4.24
CA SER A 100 5.75 -2.76 3.09
C SER A 100 5.87 -4.29 3.02
N PRO A 101 6.16 -4.89 1.84
CA PRO A 101 6.31 -6.33 1.67
C PRO A 101 7.56 -6.92 2.35
N THR A 102 8.46 -6.07 2.89
CA THR A 102 9.61 -6.50 3.69
C THR A 102 9.79 -5.58 4.91
N LEU A 103 10.35 -6.11 6.01
CA LEU A 103 10.73 -5.30 7.16
C LEU A 103 11.84 -4.28 6.83
N PHE A 104 12.76 -4.62 5.93
CA PHE A 104 13.81 -3.70 5.47
C PHE A 104 13.25 -2.43 4.84
N GLU A 105 12.28 -2.58 3.94
CA GLU A 105 11.65 -1.42 3.30
C GLU A 105 10.91 -0.55 4.31
N ASP A 106 10.21 -1.13 5.29
CA ASP A 106 9.59 -0.37 6.37
C ASP A 106 10.63 0.39 7.19
N MET A 107 11.75 -0.26 7.56
CA MET A 107 12.87 0.36 8.27
C MET A 107 13.47 1.55 7.49
N VAL A 108 13.79 1.37 6.21
CA VAL A 108 14.33 2.45 5.37
C VAL A 108 13.33 3.59 5.25
N LYS A 109 12.04 3.30 5.02
CA LYS A 109 10.99 4.34 4.96
C LYS A 109 10.84 5.11 6.26
N CYS A 110 11.01 4.46 7.42
CA CYS A 110 11.07 5.14 8.70
C CYS A 110 12.25 6.13 8.77
N ILE A 111 13.44 5.77 8.27
CA ILE A 111 14.59 6.69 8.15
C ILE A 111 14.25 7.89 7.23
N LEU A 112 13.52 7.67 6.13
CA LEU A 112 13.11 8.73 5.20
C LEU A 112 12.07 9.70 5.77
N LEU A 113 11.28 9.28 6.76
CA LEU A 113 10.31 10.12 7.49
C LEU A 113 11.00 11.03 8.50
N CYS A 114 12.02 10.54 9.21
CA CYS A 114 12.72 11.28 10.27
C CYS A 114 13.20 12.67 9.81
N ASN A 115 12.81 13.73 10.51
CA ASN A 115 13.22 15.12 10.25
C ASN A 115 13.10 15.54 8.77
N CYS A 116 11.97 15.23 8.14
CA CYS A 116 11.75 15.44 6.71
C CYS A 116 10.37 16.05 6.40
N GLN A 117 10.29 16.80 5.31
CA GLN A 117 9.00 17.21 4.73
C GLN A 117 8.46 16.06 3.89
N TRP A 118 7.15 15.78 3.97
CA TRP A 118 6.50 14.69 3.22
C TRP A 118 6.83 14.67 1.73
N THR A 119 6.86 15.85 1.09
CA THR A 119 7.23 16.01 -0.33
C THR A 119 8.64 15.51 -0.65
N ARG A 120 9.61 15.71 0.27
CA ARG A 120 10.97 15.19 0.15
C ARG A 120 11.02 13.70 0.47
N THR A 121 10.27 13.23 1.47
CA THR A 121 10.15 11.79 1.79
C THR A 121 9.62 10.99 0.60
N LEU A 122 8.60 11.49 -0.10
CA LEU A 122 8.11 10.92 -1.35
C LEU A 122 9.20 10.88 -2.42
N ALA A 123 9.88 12.00 -2.67
CA ALA A 123 10.93 12.08 -3.70
C ALA A 123 12.12 11.14 -3.43
N MET A 124 12.56 11.02 -2.17
CA MET A 124 13.63 10.08 -1.78
C MET A 124 13.22 8.62 -1.98
N ALA A 125 11.96 8.28 -1.69
CA ALA A 125 11.44 6.92 -1.91
C ALA A 125 11.33 6.60 -3.41
N THR A 126 10.87 7.55 -4.23
CA THR A 126 10.85 7.41 -5.70
C THR A 126 12.27 7.20 -6.23
N ALA A 127 13.24 8.02 -5.83
CA ALA A 127 14.61 7.92 -6.33
C ALA A 127 15.30 6.59 -5.97
N LEU A 128 15.02 6.01 -4.79
CA LEU A 128 15.50 4.67 -4.44
C LEU A 128 14.94 3.58 -5.37
N CYS A 129 13.67 3.67 -5.76
CA CYS A 129 13.06 2.73 -6.70
C CYS A 129 13.50 2.97 -8.15
N GLU A 130 13.82 4.20 -8.54
CA GLU A 130 14.47 4.52 -9.82
C GLU A 130 15.90 3.92 -9.87
N LEU A 131 16.69 4.09 -8.81
CA LEU A 131 18.01 3.47 -8.67
C LEU A 131 17.95 1.93 -8.74
N GLN A 132 16.95 1.30 -8.11
CA GLN A 132 16.77 -0.15 -8.18
C GLN A 132 16.65 -0.65 -9.63
N LEU A 133 15.90 0.09 -10.45
CA LEU A 133 15.73 -0.22 -11.88
C LEU A 133 17.05 -0.04 -12.65
N GLU A 134 17.82 1.01 -12.37
CA GLU A 134 19.13 1.24 -12.99
C GLU A 134 20.16 0.14 -12.63
N LEU A 135 20.17 -0.33 -11.38
CA LEU A 135 21.04 -1.42 -10.93
C LEU A 135 20.73 -2.73 -11.68
N ARG A 136 19.44 -3.08 -11.81
CA ARG A 136 19.00 -4.25 -12.60
C ARG A 136 19.48 -4.18 -14.04
N HIS A 137 19.28 -3.05 -14.73
CA HIS A 137 19.73 -2.89 -16.11
C HIS A 137 21.26 -2.97 -16.27
N SER A 138 22.02 -2.54 -15.25
CA SER A 138 23.48 -2.61 -15.27
C SER A 138 23.99 -4.04 -15.09
N SER A 139 23.31 -4.87 -14.28
CA SER A 139 23.68 -6.29 -14.06
C SER A 139 23.49 -7.21 -15.28
N GLY A 140 22.77 -6.74 -16.32
CA GLY A 140 22.51 -7.51 -17.54
C GLY A 140 23.62 -7.46 -18.61
N THR A 141 24.65 -6.64 -18.41
CA THR A 141 25.76 -6.47 -19.37
C THR A 141 27.09 -6.48 -18.62
N GLU A 142 27.87 -7.54 -18.85
CA GLU A 142 29.20 -7.83 -18.27
C GLU A 142 29.21 -8.24 -16.78
N VAL A 143 29.70 -9.46 -16.53
CA VAL A 143 30.16 -9.91 -15.21
C VAL A 143 31.47 -9.18 -14.92
N LEU A 144 31.39 -8.04 -14.22
CA LEU A 144 32.56 -7.25 -13.84
C LEU A 144 32.55 -6.82 -12.38
N GLU A 145 33.76 -6.57 -11.90
CA GLU A 145 34.14 -6.35 -10.51
C GLU A 145 33.32 -5.28 -9.78
N LEU A 146 32.99 -5.60 -8.53
CA LEU A 146 32.39 -4.76 -7.48
C LEU A 146 32.85 -3.29 -7.48
N ARG A 147 32.22 -2.43 -8.31
CA ARG A 147 32.36 -0.98 -8.25
C ARG A 147 31.04 -0.26 -8.53
N THR A 148 30.75 0.72 -7.68
CA THR A 148 29.63 1.66 -7.82
C THR A 148 29.54 2.22 -9.24
N PRO A 149 28.36 2.18 -9.89
CA PRO A 149 28.20 2.75 -11.23
C PRO A 149 28.64 4.22 -11.28
N PRO A 150 29.39 4.66 -12.31
CA PRO A 150 29.84 6.05 -12.39
C PRO A 150 28.65 6.99 -12.48
N ILE A 151 28.70 8.09 -11.71
CA ILE A 151 27.63 9.10 -11.64
C ILE A 151 27.40 9.67 -13.04
N ARG A 152 26.33 9.21 -13.71
CA ARG A 152 25.87 9.83 -14.95
C ARG A 152 25.20 11.15 -14.59
N GLU A 153 25.84 12.27 -14.96
CA GLU A 153 25.19 13.58 -14.85
C GLU A 153 23.92 13.59 -15.71
N LEU A 154 22.76 13.58 -15.05
CA LEU A 154 21.45 13.77 -15.67
C LEU A 154 21.31 15.21 -16.19
N LYS A 155 22.02 15.50 -17.29
CA LYS A 155 21.79 16.67 -18.12
C LYS A 155 20.39 16.56 -18.69
N ARG A 156 19.41 17.17 -17.99
CA ARG A 156 18.06 17.42 -18.51
C ARG A 156 18.20 18.06 -19.89
N LYS A 157 18.03 17.25 -20.95
CA LYS A 157 17.93 17.75 -22.32
C LYS A 157 16.66 18.58 -22.40
N ARG A 158 16.81 19.89 -22.17
CA ARG A 158 15.78 20.90 -22.37
C ARG A 158 15.56 21.03 -23.89
N GLY A 159 14.87 20.04 -24.45
CA GLY A 159 14.50 20.02 -25.86
C GLY A 159 13.79 21.33 -26.19
N LYS A 160 14.33 22.07 -27.16
CA LYS A 160 13.63 23.19 -27.78
C LYS A 160 12.46 22.61 -28.59
N ASN A 161 11.36 22.28 -27.92
CA ASN A 161 10.08 22.12 -28.59
C ASN A 161 9.70 23.48 -29.15
N ARG A 162 10.07 23.67 -30.42
CA ARG A 162 9.70 24.83 -31.21
C ARG A 162 8.18 24.75 -31.38
N ASN A 163 7.44 25.60 -30.68
CA ASN A 163 5.98 25.66 -30.78
C ASN A 163 5.57 25.99 -32.23
N VAL A 164 5.34 24.97 -33.05
CA VAL A 164 4.70 25.11 -34.36
C VAL A 164 3.20 25.20 -34.11
N ARG A 165 2.74 26.44 -33.92
CA ARG A 165 1.33 26.76 -33.66
C ARG A 165 0.56 26.73 -34.98
N VAL A 166 0.17 25.55 -35.45
CA VAL A 166 -0.76 25.43 -36.57
C VAL A 166 -2.16 25.80 -36.07
N LYS A 167 -2.70 26.91 -36.56
CA LYS A 167 -4.14 27.17 -36.48
C LYS A 167 -4.83 26.29 -37.51
N LEU A 168 -5.85 25.53 -37.11
CA LEU A 168 -6.84 25.00 -38.04
C LEU A 168 -8.24 25.21 -37.44
N GLU A 169 -8.80 26.37 -37.73
CA GLU A 169 -10.22 26.66 -37.57
C GLU A 169 -10.78 26.78 -38.99
N THR A 170 -11.62 25.83 -39.43
CA THR A 170 -12.91 26.13 -40.08
C THR A 170 -13.66 24.85 -40.51
N LYS A 171 -14.92 24.78 -40.06
CA LYS A 171 -16.12 24.28 -40.75
C LYS A 171 -16.07 22.92 -41.47
N PHE A 172 -16.96 22.03 -41.02
CA PHE A 172 -18.03 21.55 -41.91
C PHE A 172 -19.38 21.76 -41.23
N THR A 173 -20.35 22.24 -42.01
CA THR A 173 -21.77 22.36 -41.65
C THR A 173 -22.56 21.79 -42.83
N GLU A 174 -23.62 21.08 -42.49
CA GLU A 174 -24.74 20.52 -43.28
C GLU A 174 -24.86 20.85 -44.79
N LEU A 175 -25.29 19.84 -45.55
CA LEU A 175 -26.33 20.02 -46.58
C LEU A 175 -27.22 18.77 -46.69
N GLU A 176 -28.39 18.93 -47.30
CA GLU A 176 -29.62 18.18 -47.01
C GLU A 176 -30.07 17.14 -48.07
N CYS A 177 -30.93 16.22 -47.61
CA CYS A 177 -32.18 15.74 -48.25
C CYS A 177 -32.21 14.86 -49.53
N LEU A 178 -33.45 14.37 -49.75
CA LEU A 178 -34.00 13.44 -50.76
C LEU A 178 -33.87 11.94 -50.39
N GLU A 179 -34.92 11.11 -50.37
CA GLU A 179 -36.39 11.28 -50.50
C GLU A 179 -37.10 10.11 -49.77
N ASP A 180 -38.32 10.33 -49.29
CA ASP A 180 -39.32 9.30 -48.93
C ASP A 180 -40.50 9.50 -49.92
N PRO A 181 -41.34 8.49 -50.28
CA PRO A 181 -42.60 8.40 -49.51
C PRO A 181 -43.38 7.05 -49.52
N ARG A 182 -44.24 6.88 -48.49
CA ARG A 182 -45.57 6.18 -48.45
C ARG A 182 -45.63 4.71 -47.98
N VAL A 183 -46.66 4.23 -47.23
CA VAL A 183 -47.79 4.84 -46.45
C VAL A 183 -48.42 3.73 -45.57
N GLU A 184 -48.75 4.03 -44.29
CA GLU A 184 -49.88 3.52 -43.44
C GLU A 184 -50.13 1.98 -43.25
N THR A 185 -50.80 1.46 -42.20
CA THR A 185 -51.49 2.04 -41.00
C THR A 185 -51.62 1.01 -39.84
N ALA A 186 -51.83 1.55 -38.62
CA ALA A 186 -52.76 1.08 -37.56
C ALA A 186 -52.62 -0.27 -36.81
N GLU A 187 -52.54 -0.16 -35.47
CA GLU A 187 -53.48 -0.73 -34.46
C GLU A 187 -53.52 -2.28 -34.23
N ASP A 188 -53.96 -2.83 -33.09
CA ASP A 188 -54.38 -2.26 -31.79
C ASP A 188 -54.00 -3.21 -30.62
N ALA A 189 -54.25 -2.79 -29.38
CA ALA A 189 -54.21 -3.64 -28.20
C ALA A 189 -55.52 -4.42 -27.97
N ARG A 190 -55.46 -5.45 -27.11
CA ARG A 190 -56.42 -5.82 -26.02
C ARG A 190 -56.89 -7.29 -25.98
N VAL A 191 -57.20 -7.69 -24.74
CA VAL A 191 -58.26 -8.64 -24.33
C VAL A 191 -57.99 -10.14 -24.59
N ALA A 192 -58.35 -11.07 -23.70
CA ALA A 192 -58.57 -11.05 -22.23
C ALA A 192 -58.74 -12.50 -21.73
N THR A 193 -58.91 -12.68 -20.41
CA THR A 193 -59.72 -13.74 -19.72
C THR A 193 -59.54 -15.22 -20.11
N GLY A 194 -59.37 -16.15 -19.17
CA GLY A 194 -59.41 -16.08 -17.70
C GLY A 194 -59.52 -17.48 -17.08
N THR A 195 -59.71 -17.58 -15.76
CA THR A 195 -60.44 -18.66 -15.01
C THR A 195 -60.41 -20.08 -15.64
N SER A 196 -59.82 -21.15 -15.08
CA SER A 196 -59.97 -21.70 -13.72
C SER A 196 -59.42 -23.17 -13.72
N ASP A 197 -59.23 -23.93 -12.63
CA ASP A 197 -59.40 -23.68 -11.18
C ASP A 197 -58.54 -24.62 -10.29
N VAL A 198 -58.52 -24.30 -8.99
CA VAL A 198 -58.59 -25.11 -7.74
C VAL A 198 -58.52 -26.66 -7.78
N ILE A 199 -58.08 -27.25 -6.63
CA ILE A 199 -58.00 -28.67 -6.19
C ILE A 199 -56.54 -29.17 -6.19
N THR A 200 -55.70 -29.02 -5.13
CA THR A 200 -55.69 -29.49 -3.71
C THR A 200 -54.99 -30.84 -3.47
N HIS A 201 -54.30 -30.92 -2.32
CA HIS A 201 -53.73 -32.12 -1.65
C HIS A 201 -52.50 -32.79 -2.30
N LEU A 202 -51.62 -33.48 -1.57
CA LEU A 202 -51.07 -33.41 -0.19
C LEU A 202 -50.02 -34.54 -0.12
N GLU A 203 -48.85 -34.32 0.50
CA GLU A 203 -48.01 -35.39 1.11
C GLU A 203 -47.52 -36.53 0.17
N THR A 204 -46.52 -37.39 0.43
CA THR A 204 -45.65 -37.66 1.59
C THR A 204 -44.34 -38.31 1.11
N ASP A 205 -43.29 -38.21 1.94
CA ASP A 205 -42.24 -39.21 2.23
C ASP A 205 -41.30 -39.89 1.19
N GLU A 206 -40.02 -39.85 1.62
CA GLU A 206 -39.00 -40.91 1.67
C GLU A 206 -38.25 -41.51 0.44
N LYS A 207 -36.92 -41.50 0.65
CA LYS A 207 -35.93 -42.56 0.36
C LYS A 207 -35.46 -42.87 -1.08
N SER A 208 -34.28 -42.29 -1.32
CA SER A 208 -32.99 -43.03 -1.42
C SER A 208 -32.40 -43.43 -2.79
N ALA A 209 -31.07 -43.31 -2.83
CA ALA A 209 -30.10 -43.99 -3.70
C ALA A 209 -30.23 -43.84 -5.24
N SER A 210 -29.33 -43.05 -5.85
CA SER A 210 -28.08 -43.60 -6.44
C SER A 210 -27.25 -42.53 -7.16
N LEU A 211 -25.92 -42.69 -7.13
CA LEU A 211 -24.96 -41.93 -7.95
C LEU A 211 -24.93 -42.50 -9.38
N PRO A 212 -24.63 -41.67 -10.37
CA PRO A 212 -23.45 -41.97 -11.20
C PRO A 212 -22.41 -40.84 -11.19
N GLN A 213 -21.13 -41.23 -11.26
CA GLN A 213 -20.03 -40.31 -11.54
C GLN A 213 -20.01 -39.95 -13.04
N VAL A 214 -19.78 -38.67 -13.36
CA VAL A 214 -19.25 -38.25 -14.66
C VAL A 214 -18.13 -37.22 -14.43
N ALA A 215 -17.13 -37.24 -15.31
CA ALA A 215 -15.85 -36.54 -15.20
C ALA A 215 -15.96 -35.02 -15.52
N PRO A 216 -14.90 -34.21 -15.36
CA PRO A 216 -15.01 -32.76 -15.28
C PRO A 216 -15.16 -32.11 -16.67
N GLU A 217 -16.18 -31.26 -16.84
CA GLU A 217 -16.28 -30.40 -18.01
C GLU A 217 -15.39 -29.17 -17.89
N THR A 218 -14.44 -29.09 -18.83
CA THR A 218 -13.61 -27.93 -19.12
C THR A 218 -14.47 -26.76 -19.64
N GLY A 219 -14.98 -25.93 -18.74
CA GLY A 219 -15.67 -24.67 -19.07
C GLY A 219 -14.70 -23.51 -19.27
N SER A 220 -14.08 -23.40 -20.45
CA SER A 220 -13.27 -22.23 -20.79
C SER A 220 -14.14 -20.99 -20.93
N ALA A 221 -13.91 -20.01 -20.04
CA ALA A 221 -14.44 -18.65 -20.16
C ALA A 221 -13.36 -17.65 -19.73
N CYS A 222 -12.21 -17.68 -20.40
CA CYS A 222 -11.26 -16.58 -20.33
C CYS A 222 -11.89 -15.34 -21.00
N GLN A 223 -12.58 -14.51 -20.21
CA GLN A 223 -12.91 -13.16 -20.64
C GLN A 223 -11.58 -12.44 -20.84
N SER A 224 -11.25 -12.17 -22.11
CA SER A 224 -10.06 -11.46 -22.53
C SER A 224 -10.13 -10.03 -21.99
N PHE A 225 -9.53 -9.80 -20.82
CA PHE A 225 -9.33 -8.45 -20.32
C PHE A 225 -8.38 -7.73 -21.26
N ASP A 226 -8.88 -6.67 -21.87
CA ASP A 226 -8.09 -5.83 -22.77
C ASP A 226 -6.90 -5.27 -21.99
N SER A 227 -5.72 -5.79 -22.33
CA SER A 227 -4.48 -5.51 -21.61
C SER A 227 -3.77 -4.27 -22.15
N SER A 228 -4.40 -3.55 -23.08
CA SER A 228 -3.78 -2.47 -23.85
C SER A 228 -3.79 -1.09 -23.18
N GLU A 229 -4.62 -0.84 -22.15
CA GLU A 229 -4.74 0.49 -21.50
C GLU A 229 -3.78 0.73 -20.31
N LEU A 230 -3.03 -0.28 -19.85
CA LEU A 230 -1.91 -0.04 -18.93
C LEU A 230 -0.61 0.10 -19.72
N SER A 231 -0.39 1.29 -20.27
CA SER A 231 0.89 1.67 -20.87
C SER A 231 2.03 1.43 -19.87
N LEU A 232 2.98 0.56 -20.24
CA LEU A 232 4.22 0.28 -19.48
C LEU A 232 5.14 1.51 -19.33
N GLU A 233 4.80 2.61 -20.00
CA GLU A 233 5.41 3.94 -19.85
C GLU A 233 5.15 4.51 -18.45
N GLY A 234 6.04 4.17 -17.50
CA GLY A 234 5.98 4.65 -16.12
C GLY A 234 6.29 3.59 -15.06
N CYS A 235 6.68 2.38 -15.44
CA CYS A 235 7.14 1.36 -14.49
C CYS A 235 8.42 1.80 -13.76
N ILE A 236 8.23 2.27 -12.52
CA ILE A 236 9.30 2.44 -11.53
C ILE A 236 9.79 1.06 -11.06
N GLY A 237 11.06 0.96 -10.64
CA GLY A 237 11.60 -0.26 -10.03
C GLY A 237 10.92 -0.61 -8.70
N ASP A 238 11.29 -1.77 -8.15
CA ASP A 238 10.86 -2.16 -6.81
C ASP A 238 11.68 -1.37 -5.77
N PHE A 239 11.39 -1.55 -4.49
CA PHE A 239 12.27 -1.03 -3.44
C PHE A 239 13.58 -1.84 -3.40
N PRO A 240 14.75 -1.19 -3.29
CA PRO A 240 16.03 -1.90 -3.19
C PRO A 240 16.09 -2.91 -2.05
N THR A 241 16.82 -4.01 -2.25
CA THR A 241 17.16 -4.96 -1.19
C THR A 241 18.35 -4.48 -0.35
N PRO A 242 18.62 -5.10 0.82
CA PRO A 242 19.87 -4.89 1.54
C PRO A 242 21.10 -5.18 0.68
N GLU A 243 21.08 -6.26 -0.11
CA GLU A 243 22.19 -6.70 -0.97
C GLU A 243 22.49 -5.67 -2.07
N GLU A 244 21.46 -5.07 -2.69
CA GLU A 244 21.61 -4.01 -3.70
C GLU A 244 22.20 -2.72 -3.13
N LEU A 245 22.05 -2.45 -1.82
CA LEU A 245 22.50 -1.20 -1.18
C LEU A 245 23.79 -1.33 -0.35
N ALA A 246 24.11 -2.52 0.19
CA ALA A 246 25.23 -2.70 1.12
C ALA A 246 26.60 -2.35 0.52
N TYR A 247 26.79 -2.61 -0.78
CA TYR A 247 28.04 -2.40 -1.50
C TYR A 247 28.14 -1.02 -2.17
N LEU A 248 27.11 -0.18 -2.05
CA LEU A 248 27.15 1.17 -2.60
C LEU A 248 27.99 2.10 -1.72
N ASP A 249 28.56 3.11 -2.39
CA ASP A 249 29.16 4.26 -1.74
C ASP A 249 28.07 5.19 -1.17
N GLU A 250 28.37 5.80 -0.02
CA GLU A 250 27.41 6.57 0.76
C GLU A 250 27.17 7.96 0.15
N ASP A 251 28.21 8.60 -0.38
CA ASP A 251 28.11 9.87 -1.09
C ASP A 251 27.41 9.69 -2.46
N PHE A 252 27.69 8.59 -3.15
CA PHE A 252 26.95 8.17 -4.35
C PHE A 252 25.45 8.05 -4.06
N LEU A 253 25.07 7.29 -3.04
CA LEU A 253 23.65 7.10 -2.69
C LEU A 253 23.02 8.42 -2.20
N ALA A 254 23.75 9.24 -1.44
CA ALA A 254 23.30 10.55 -1.00
C ALA A 254 23.00 11.50 -2.17
N LYS A 255 23.85 11.49 -3.20
CA LYS A 255 23.75 12.34 -4.39
C LYS A 255 22.72 11.84 -5.39
N CYS A 256 22.71 10.54 -5.67
CA CYS A 256 21.75 9.88 -6.57
C CYS A 256 20.32 10.02 -6.05
N CYS A 257 20.07 9.64 -4.78
CA CYS A 257 18.73 9.60 -4.20
C CYS A 257 18.36 10.83 -3.34
N ASN A 258 19.20 11.87 -3.29
CA ASN A 258 19.00 13.11 -2.52
C ASN A 258 18.73 12.89 -1.00
N LEU A 259 19.34 11.85 -0.44
CA LEU A 259 19.10 11.39 0.93
C LEU A 259 19.76 12.30 1.98
N GLY A 260 20.88 12.94 1.63
CA GLY A 260 21.80 13.58 2.57
C GLY A 260 22.32 12.57 3.61
N TYR A 261 22.42 12.99 4.87
CA TYR A 261 22.88 12.15 6.01
C TYR A 261 22.13 10.81 6.19
N ARG A 262 21.00 10.59 5.51
CA ARG A 262 20.27 9.32 5.55
C ARG A 262 20.95 8.22 4.73
N ALA A 263 21.79 8.56 3.75
CA ALA A 263 22.49 7.58 2.92
C ALA A 263 23.39 6.66 3.76
N GLU A 264 24.31 7.25 4.53
CA GLU A 264 25.14 6.57 5.53
C GLU A 264 24.31 5.59 6.38
N ARG A 265 23.22 6.06 6.99
CA ARG A 265 22.35 5.21 7.83
C ARG A 265 21.72 4.03 7.09
N ILE A 266 21.30 4.25 5.84
CA ILE A 266 20.65 3.23 5.02
C ILE A 266 21.68 2.19 4.55
N VAL A 267 22.87 2.63 4.16
CA VAL A 267 23.98 1.76 3.76
C VAL A 267 24.52 0.98 4.97
N LEU A 268 24.70 1.61 6.13
CA LEU A 268 25.10 0.93 7.38
C LEU A 268 24.07 -0.11 7.82
N LEU A 269 22.77 0.17 7.70
CA LEU A 269 21.70 -0.81 7.95
C LEU A 269 21.79 -1.97 6.95
N ALA A 270 21.92 -1.69 5.66
CA ALA A 270 22.04 -2.69 4.60
C ALA A 270 23.26 -3.61 4.82
N ARG A 271 24.44 -3.03 5.08
CA ARG A 271 25.67 -3.77 5.44
C ARG A 271 25.46 -4.61 6.69
N SER A 272 24.86 -4.06 7.75
CA SER A 272 24.60 -4.80 9.00
C SER A 272 23.68 -6.01 8.79
N ILE A 273 22.75 -5.95 7.84
CA ILE A 273 21.88 -7.08 7.49
C ILE A 273 22.65 -8.13 6.67
N VAL A 274 23.39 -7.69 5.63
CA VAL A 274 24.19 -8.59 4.77
C VAL A 274 25.32 -9.28 5.53
N GLU A 275 25.92 -8.61 6.50
CA GLU A 275 26.93 -9.15 7.42
C GLU A 275 26.33 -10.00 8.56
N GLY A 276 25.01 -10.15 8.63
CA GLY A 276 24.32 -10.96 9.66
C GLY A 276 24.26 -10.34 11.06
N LYS A 277 24.73 -9.09 11.24
CA LYS A 277 24.66 -8.35 12.52
C LYS A 277 23.21 -8.00 12.91
N VAL A 278 22.34 -7.80 11.93
CA VAL A 278 20.90 -7.55 12.11
C VAL A 278 20.12 -8.58 11.31
N CYS A 279 19.62 -9.63 11.97
CA CYS A 279 18.81 -10.66 11.33
C CYS A 279 17.33 -10.24 11.29
N LEU A 280 16.83 -9.89 10.09
CA LEU A 280 15.43 -9.49 9.90
C LEU A 280 14.45 -10.64 10.18
N GLN A 281 14.83 -11.88 9.84
CA GLN A 281 14.04 -13.08 10.11
C GLN A 281 13.83 -13.24 11.61
N ASN A 282 14.88 -13.14 12.43
CA ASN A 282 14.77 -13.22 13.89
C ASN A 282 13.82 -12.15 14.46
N LEU A 283 13.85 -10.91 13.93
CA LEU A 283 12.93 -9.84 14.34
C LEU A 283 11.47 -10.17 14.01
N GLU A 284 11.20 -10.70 12.81
CA GLU A 284 9.84 -11.13 12.42
C GLU A 284 9.40 -12.44 13.11
N GLU A 285 10.32 -13.30 13.52
CA GLU A 285 10.05 -14.50 14.31
C GLU A 285 9.74 -14.17 15.76
N MET A 286 10.49 -13.26 16.40
CA MET A 286 10.14 -12.74 17.72
C MET A 286 8.75 -12.11 17.73
N GLN A 287 8.35 -11.40 16.66
CA GLN A 287 7.00 -10.86 16.50
C GLN A 287 5.93 -11.97 16.51
N LYS A 288 6.19 -13.11 15.83
CA LYS A 288 5.30 -14.28 15.76
C LYS A 288 5.27 -15.09 17.06
N MET A 289 6.36 -15.14 17.82
CA MET A 289 6.47 -15.82 19.13
C MET A 289 5.80 -15.02 20.27
N SER A 290 4.82 -14.18 19.96
CA SER A 290 3.96 -13.53 20.95
C SER A 290 3.00 -14.57 21.52
N LEU A 291 3.45 -15.27 22.57
CA LEU A 291 2.65 -16.27 23.28
C LEU A 291 1.36 -15.65 23.85
N PRO A 292 0.24 -16.40 23.87
CA PRO A 292 -0.88 -16.02 24.72
C PRO A 292 -0.41 -15.96 26.17
N ALA A 293 -0.84 -14.93 26.90
CA ALA A 293 -0.38 -14.68 28.26
C ALA A 293 -0.85 -15.75 29.25
N THR A 294 -0.02 -16.76 29.48
CA THR A 294 -0.03 -17.52 30.74
C THR A 294 0.58 -16.64 31.83
N GLU A 295 -0.13 -16.49 32.96
CA GLU A 295 0.14 -15.48 34.01
C GLU A 295 1.49 -15.65 34.74
N GLU A 296 2.23 -16.72 34.46
CA GLU A 296 3.50 -17.07 35.08
C GLU A 296 4.70 -16.64 34.22
N LEU A 297 5.12 -15.37 34.33
CA LEU A 297 6.48 -14.98 34.77
C LEU A 297 6.70 -13.45 34.59
N SER A 298 6.45 -12.67 35.65
CA SER A 298 6.50 -11.19 35.64
C SER A 298 7.90 -10.55 35.51
N THR A 299 8.91 -11.31 35.10
CA THR A 299 10.30 -10.86 34.93
C THR A 299 10.81 -10.93 33.48
N ILE A 300 10.03 -11.50 32.55
CA ILE A 300 10.37 -11.50 31.12
C ILE A 300 9.85 -10.19 30.48
N PRO A 301 10.72 -9.39 29.82
CA PRO A 301 10.26 -8.21 29.08
C PRO A 301 9.29 -8.62 27.97
N SER A 302 8.25 -7.81 27.77
CA SER A 302 7.24 -8.03 26.73
C SER A 302 7.89 -8.16 25.34
N THR A 303 7.23 -8.84 24.40
CA THR A 303 7.73 -8.93 23.00
C THR A 303 7.99 -7.55 22.40
N TYR A 304 7.16 -6.57 22.76
CA TYR A 304 7.35 -5.16 22.40
C TYR A 304 8.66 -4.58 22.94
N GLU A 305 8.96 -4.76 24.24
CA GLU A 305 10.20 -4.26 24.85
C GLU A 305 11.44 -4.95 24.29
N ARG A 306 11.40 -6.27 24.12
CA ARG A 306 12.48 -7.05 23.50
C ARG A 306 12.82 -6.51 22.11
N LEU A 307 11.81 -6.33 21.25
CA LEU A 307 11.99 -5.74 19.92
C LEU A 307 12.47 -4.29 19.96
N ASN A 308 11.94 -3.45 20.85
CA ASN A 308 12.40 -2.06 20.99
C ASN A 308 13.86 -1.96 21.46
N ASN A 309 14.32 -2.91 22.28
CA ASN A 309 15.72 -2.99 22.71
C ASN A 309 16.64 -3.39 21.56
N GLU A 310 16.29 -4.44 20.80
CA GLU A 310 17.04 -4.84 19.58
C GLU A 310 17.13 -3.68 18.58
N LEU A 311 16.00 -3.01 18.30
CA LEU A 311 15.95 -1.84 17.42
C LEU A 311 16.75 -0.63 17.93
N THR A 312 17.13 -0.59 19.21
CA THR A 312 17.99 0.48 19.77
C THR A 312 19.47 0.29 19.42
N THR A 313 19.89 -0.94 19.07
CA THR A 313 21.28 -1.21 18.62
C THR A 313 21.58 -0.65 17.22
N ILE A 314 20.54 -0.37 16.42
CA ILE A 314 20.67 0.04 15.02
C ILE A 314 20.98 1.54 14.93
N SER A 315 22.07 1.89 14.22
CA SER A 315 22.48 3.28 14.05
C SER A 315 21.38 4.15 13.42
N GLY A 316 21.09 5.29 14.04
CA GLY A 316 20.04 6.22 13.59
C GLY A 316 18.61 5.88 14.01
N PHE A 317 18.38 4.77 14.74
CA PHE A 317 17.06 4.38 15.23
C PHE A 317 16.73 5.05 16.58
N GLY A 318 16.46 6.36 16.52
CA GLY A 318 15.89 7.11 17.65
C GLY A 318 14.46 6.68 17.99
N PRO A 319 13.88 7.14 19.12
CA PRO A 319 12.55 6.72 19.59
C PRO A 319 11.45 6.83 18.54
N PHE A 320 11.43 7.92 17.77
CA PHE A 320 10.49 8.12 16.65
C PHE A 320 10.64 7.04 15.55
N THR A 321 11.87 6.72 15.14
CA THR A 321 12.12 5.68 14.13
C THR A 321 11.62 4.33 14.62
N ARG A 322 11.95 3.96 15.87
CA ARG A 322 11.58 2.65 16.44
C ARG A 322 10.06 2.51 16.60
N ALA A 323 9.37 3.54 17.07
CA ALA A 323 7.91 3.53 17.19
C ALA A 323 7.23 3.30 15.82
N ASN A 324 7.71 3.93 14.73
CA ASN A 324 7.19 3.64 13.39
C ASN A 324 7.52 2.20 12.92
N VAL A 325 8.73 1.69 13.17
CA VAL A 325 9.09 0.31 12.79
C VAL A 325 8.25 -0.71 13.56
N LEU A 326 8.07 -0.53 14.86
CA LEU A 326 7.25 -1.38 15.72
C LEU A 326 5.76 -1.36 15.30
N MET A 327 5.25 -0.18 14.89
CA MET A 327 3.93 -0.04 14.26
C MET A 327 3.84 -0.84 12.94
N CYS A 328 4.85 -0.79 12.08
CA CYS A 328 4.92 -1.65 10.88
C CYS A 328 5.05 -3.14 11.23
N MET A 329 5.58 -3.50 12.40
CA MET A 329 5.58 -4.89 12.90
C MET A 329 4.23 -5.31 13.50
N GLY A 330 3.37 -4.38 13.90
CA GLY A 330 2.03 -4.65 14.46
C GLY A 330 1.84 -4.24 15.91
N PHE A 331 2.83 -3.58 16.51
CA PHE A 331 2.75 -3.09 17.88
C PHE A 331 2.31 -1.62 17.90
N PHE A 332 1.13 -1.37 18.46
CA PHE A 332 0.46 -0.07 18.40
C PHE A 332 0.57 0.75 19.71
N HIS A 333 1.41 0.28 20.65
CA HIS A 333 1.61 0.84 21.99
C HIS A 333 2.03 2.32 22.00
N MET A 334 2.85 2.74 21.02
CA MET A 334 3.49 4.05 21.02
C MET A 334 3.14 4.84 19.77
N ILE A 335 2.66 6.07 19.98
CA ILE A 335 2.49 7.06 18.92
C ILE A 335 3.88 7.67 18.60
N PRO A 336 4.35 7.61 17.34
CA PRO A 336 5.60 8.23 16.92
C PRO A 336 5.43 9.76 16.85
N ALA A 337 5.56 10.42 18.00
CA ALA A 337 5.24 11.83 18.14
C ALA A 337 6.22 12.76 17.42
N ASP A 338 5.67 13.74 16.72
CA ASP A 338 6.40 14.71 15.90
C ASP A 338 5.71 16.09 15.89
N THR A 339 6.16 16.98 14.99
CA THR A 339 5.54 18.30 14.80
C THR A 339 4.10 18.25 14.28
N GLU A 340 3.73 17.23 13.51
CA GLU A 340 2.36 17.03 13.04
C GLU A 340 1.44 16.55 14.17
N THR A 341 1.96 15.67 15.03
CA THR A 341 1.30 15.21 16.26
C THR A 341 0.99 16.40 17.19
N ILE A 342 1.97 17.29 17.41
CA ILE A 342 1.79 18.53 18.20
C ILE A 342 0.75 19.47 17.55
N ARG A 343 0.73 19.59 16.21
CA ARG A 343 -0.30 20.37 15.51
C ARG A 343 -1.69 19.77 15.76
N HIS A 344 -1.82 18.45 15.64
CA HIS A 344 -3.08 17.74 15.78
C HIS A 344 -3.67 17.93 17.18
N LEU A 345 -2.88 17.74 18.23
CA LEU A 345 -3.28 18.05 19.62
C LEU A 345 -3.75 19.49 19.79
N LYS A 346 -3.03 20.47 19.21
CA LYS A 346 -3.41 21.88 19.29
C LYS A 346 -4.71 22.21 18.54
N GLN A 347 -5.00 21.53 17.43
CA GLN A 347 -6.16 21.85 16.60
C GLN A 347 -7.42 21.09 17.01
N CYS A 348 -7.30 19.80 17.31
CA CYS A 348 -8.42 18.93 17.68
C CYS A 348 -8.72 19.02 19.19
N HIS A 349 -7.70 18.81 20.03
CA HIS A 349 -7.84 18.76 21.50
C HIS A 349 -7.64 20.11 22.21
N LYS A 350 -7.24 21.16 21.48
CA LYS A 350 -6.89 22.50 21.98
C LYS A 350 -5.71 22.53 22.97
N ILE A 351 -4.95 21.44 23.07
CA ILE A 351 -3.81 21.31 23.97
C ILE A 351 -2.53 21.83 23.30
N ALA A 352 -1.82 22.75 23.98
CA ALA A 352 -0.53 23.25 23.52
C ALA A 352 0.60 22.37 24.08
N SER A 353 1.23 21.57 23.22
CA SER A 353 2.33 20.66 23.60
C SER A 353 3.68 21.09 23.01
N THR A 354 4.75 20.56 23.58
CA THR A 354 6.13 20.64 23.02
C THR A 354 6.63 19.22 22.77
N ILE A 355 7.74 19.06 22.04
CA ILE A 355 8.34 17.72 21.83
C ILE A 355 8.73 17.01 23.13
N LYS A 356 8.91 17.75 24.24
CA LYS A 356 9.19 17.18 25.57
C LYS A 356 7.94 16.75 26.32
N SER A 357 6.81 17.44 26.13
CA SER A 357 5.55 17.16 26.84
C SER A 357 4.53 16.35 26.03
N VAL A 358 4.71 16.23 24.71
CA VAL A 358 3.74 15.60 23.80
C VAL A 358 3.35 14.19 24.24
N HIS A 359 4.29 13.36 24.70
CA HIS A 359 3.97 12.00 25.15
C HIS A 359 3.07 11.96 26.40
N MET A 360 3.21 12.91 27.33
CA MET A 360 2.30 13.00 28.49
C MET A 360 0.88 13.40 28.08
N GLU A 361 0.74 14.28 27.10
CA GLU A 361 -0.58 14.69 26.61
C GLU A 361 -1.22 13.60 25.74
N LEU A 362 -0.42 12.84 24.98
CA LEU A 362 -0.90 11.67 24.25
C LEU A 362 -1.37 10.55 25.18
N ASP A 363 -0.66 10.31 26.29
CA ASP A 363 -1.05 9.29 27.29
C ASP A 363 -2.39 9.62 27.94
N LYS A 364 -2.63 10.89 28.33
CA LYS A 364 -3.93 11.34 28.87
C LYS A 364 -5.12 11.16 27.92
N ILE A 365 -4.90 11.21 26.60
CA ILE A 365 -5.96 11.18 25.59
C ILE A 365 -6.15 9.76 25.03
N TYR A 366 -5.04 9.07 24.76
CA TYR A 366 -5.05 7.79 24.04
C TYR A 366 -4.66 6.59 24.92
N GLY A 367 -4.18 6.81 26.14
CA GLY A 367 -3.75 5.75 27.06
C GLY A 367 -4.86 4.75 27.40
N GLU A 368 -6.13 5.17 27.39
CA GLU A 368 -7.29 4.29 27.58
C GLU A 368 -7.42 3.19 26.51
N TYR A 369 -6.83 3.39 25.32
CA TYR A 369 -6.86 2.42 24.22
C TYR A 369 -5.71 1.41 24.25
N ALA A 370 -4.89 1.35 25.32
CA ALA A 370 -3.75 0.44 25.40
C ALA A 370 -4.13 -1.03 25.12
N PRO A 371 -3.41 -1.77 24.25
CA PRO A 371 -2.12 -1.46 23.61
C PRO A 371 -2.23 -0.82 22.20
N PHE A 372 -3.36 -0.20 21.87
CA PHE A 372 -3.70 0.33 20.54
C PHE A 372 -3.74 1.86 20.46
N GLN A 373 -2.97 2.57 21.32
CA GLN A 373 -2.91 4.04 21.36
C GLN A 373 -2.64 4.64 19.96
N PHE A 374 -1.76 4.03 19.17
CA PHE A 374 -1.49 4.45 17.80
C PHE A 374 -2.72 4.32 16.88
N LEU A 375 -3.53 3.26 16.99
CA LEU A 375 -4.69 3.06 16.12
C LEU A 375 -5.78 4.10 16.41
N ALA A 376 -6.02 4.42 17.69
CA ALA A 376 -6.96 5.47 18.09
C ALA A 376 -6.51 6.85 17.57
N TYR A 377 -5.24 7.21 17.78
CA TYR A 377 -4.65 8.44 17.24
C TYR A 377 -4.71 8.49 15.71
N TRP A 378 -4.38 7.39 15.03
CA TRP A 378 -4.37 7.33 13.58
C TRP A 378 -5.80 7.44 13.00
N PHE A 379 -6.80 6.86 13.67
CA PHE A 379 -8.21 7.01 13.31
C PHE A 379 -8.65 8.48 13.37
N GLU A 380 -8.36 9.19 14.47
CA GLU A 380 -8.74 10.61 14.60
C GLU A 380 -7.97 11.50 13.61
N LEU A 381 -6.67 11.28 13.45
CA LEU A 381 -5.84 12.02 12.50
C LEU A 381 -6.34 11.81 11.05
N TRP A 382 -6.63 10.58 10.67
CA TRP A 382 -7.15 10.24 9.35
C TRP A 382 -8.51 10.87 9.10
N GLY A 383 -9.43 10.77 10.07
CA GLY A 383 -10.75 11.41 10.01
C GLY A 383 -10.70 12.94 10.00
N PHE A 384 -9.68 13.56 10.61
CA PHE A 384 -9.41 15.00 10.45
C PHE A 384 -9.00 15.32 9.00
N TYR A 385 -8.13 14.52 8.41
CA TYR A 385 -7.64 14.75 7.05
C TYR A 385 -8.71 14.49 5.97
N ASP A 386 -9.53 13.42 6.09
CA ASP A 386 -10.66 13.15 5.19
C ASP A 386 -11.66 14.32 5.16
N LYS A 387 -11.88 14.99 6.30
CA LYS A 387 -12.74 16.19 6.39
C LYS A 387 -12.18 17.42 5.66
N GLN A 388 -10.86 17.50 5.46
CA GLN A 388 -10.20 18.66 4.82
C GLN A 388 -9.95 18.45 3.32
N PHE A 389 -9.58 17.23 2.91
CA PHE A 389 -9.19 16.92 1.52
C PHE A 389 -10.22 16.08 0.76
N GLY A 390 -11.32 15.66 1.40
CA GLY A 390 -12.20 14.61 0.90
C GLY A 390 -11.61 13.23 1.18
N LYS A 391 -12.34 12.18 0.80
CA LYS A 391 -11.96 10.79 1.08
C LYS A 391 -10.62 10.45 0.43
N ILE A 392 -9.63 10.10 1.24
CA ILE A 392 -8.27 9.82 0.78
C ILE A 392 -8.22 8.61 -0.17
N ALA A 393 -9.14 7.64 -0.01
CA ALA A 393 -9.29 6.48 -0.90
C ALA A 393 -9.75 6.84 -2.33
N GLU A 394 -10.25 8.06 -2.55
CA GLU A 394 -10.73 8.58 -3.84
C GLU A 394 -9.72 9.59 -4.45
N MET A 395 -8.61 9.91 -3.76
CA MET A 395 -7.60 10.87 -4.21
C MET A 395 -6.69 10.31 -5.32
N ASP A 396 -6.45 11.11 -6.36
CA ASP A 396 -5.48 10.80 -7.41
C ASP A 396 -4.02 10.82 -6.88
N PRO A 397 -3.15 9.86 -7.29
CA PRO A 397 -1.75 9.80 -6.86
C PRO A 397 -0.91 11.07 -7.00
N SER A 398 -1.16 11.91 -8.01
CA SER A 398 -0.45 13.18 -8.21
C SER A 398 -0.69 14.18 -7.07
N THR A 399 -1.77 13.99 -6.32
CA THR A 399 -2.20 14.85 -5.21
C THR A 399 -1.65 14.41 -3.84
N TYR A 400 -1.09 13.20 -3.71
CA TYR A 400 -0.57 12.69 -2.42
C TYR A 400 0.47 13.59 -1.76
N ARG A 401 1.22 14.37 -2.54
CA ARG A 401 2.17 15.38 -2.04
C ARG A 401 1.51 16.55 -1.29
N LEU A 402 0.21 16.77 -1.48
CA LEU A 402 -0.58 17.82 -0.83
C LEU A 402 -1.07 17.37 0.56
N PHE A 403 -0.95 16.09 0.90
CA PHE A 403 -1.38 15.52 2.18
C PHE A 403 -0.49 15.96 3.35
N THR A 404 -0.59 17.23 3.73
CA THR A 404 0.26 17.87 4.75
C THR A 404 -0.44 19.07 5.37
N ALA A 405 -0.08 19.37 6.63
CA ALA A 405 -0.47 20.61 7.28
C ALA A 405 0.03 21.90 6.60
N SER A 406 1.06 21.83 5.76
CA SER A 406 1.54 23.01 5.01
C SER A 406 0.61 23.35 3.84
N ALA A 407 -0.09 22.36 3.26
CA ALA A 407 -1.13 22.58 2.26
C ALA A 407 -2.44 23.11 2.87
N LEU A 408 -2.85 22.61 4.05
CA LEU A 408 -4.03 23.11 4.79
C LEU A 408 -3.98 24.63 4.99
N LYS A 409 -2.81 25.15 5.40
CA LYS A 409 -2.58 26.59 5.60
C LYS A 409 -2.74 27.44 4.33
N LYS A 410 -2.65 26.84 3.14
CA LYS A 410 -2.83 27.55 1.86
C LYS A 410 -4.31 27.66 1.49
N GLN A 411 -5.10 26.60 1.68
CA GLN A 411 -6.54 26.64 1.40
C GLN A 411 -7.28 27.69 2.25
N HIS A 412 -6.94 27.81 3.53
CA HIS A 412 -7.50 28.86 4.41
C HIS A 412 -7.02 30.30 4.12
N ARG A 413 -6.03 30.49 3.24
CA ARG A 413 -5.57 31.82 2.80
C ARG A 413 -6.13 32.26 1.44
N CYS A 414 -6.91 31.39 0.79
CA CYS A 414 -7.55 31.63 -0.50
C CYS A 414 -9.09 31.63 -0.41
N ARG A 415 -9.63 31.83 0.79
CA ARG A 415 -11.05 32.07 1.08
C ARG A 415 -11.19 33.41 1.79
#